data_AF-A0A7J8MUT6-F1
#
_entry.id   AF-A0A7J8MUT6-F1
#
_cell.length_a   1.000
_cell.length_b   1.000
_cell.length_c   1.000
_cell.angle_alpha   90.00
_cell.angle_beta   90.00
_cell.angle_gamma   90.00
#
_symmetry.space_group_name_H-M   'P 1'
#
loop_
_entity.id
_entity.type
_entity.pdbx_description
1 polymer ?
#
loop_
_entity_poly.entity_id
_entity_poly.type
_entity_poly.pdbx_seq_one_letter_code
_entity_poly.pdbx_strand_id
1 'polypeptide(L)'
;QLTSIYVKDRVTGKYVQIATDIFEELRSEDVAKEEGSNENRYEFDASLDEMNVSATQSQLSNPNKVDTTFSKKKKKSPEASEPNSSTSLIDVAMLLRNNIRIVGLKLSRSIASEMFIKEKSSMIIQEKVQTLHVVLGEIEGLIDDERIDALTKIPNHPTQMLIFLSLPHSMRLAWVRKFISSH
;
A
#
# COMPACT_ATOMS: atom_id res chain seq x y z
N GLN A 1 -13.74 -16.17 -22.41
CA GLN A 1 -13.43 -14.97 -23.22
C GLN A 1 -12.60 -13.93 -22.46
N LEU A 2 -12.80 -13.74 -21.14
CA LEU A 2 -11.98 -12.81 -20.32
C LEU A 2 -10.49 -13.19 -20.21
N THR A 3 -10.15 -14.48 -20.14
CA THR A 3 -8.76 -14.97 -20.07
C THR A 3 -7.96 -14.64 -21.34
N SER A 4 -8.63 -14.53 -22.49
CA SER A 4 -7.98 -14.17 -23.76
C SER A 4 -7.58 -12.69 -23.81
N ILE A 5 -8.37 -11.81 -23.20
CA ILE A 5 -8.07 -10.38 -23.09
C ILE A 5 -6.85 -10.18 -22.18
N TYR A 6 -6.80 -10.88 -21.04
CA TYR A 6 -5.67 -10.80 -20.11
C TYR A 6 -4.33 -11.25 -20.72
N VAL A 7 -4.33 -12.32 -21.52
CA VAL A 7 -3.11 -12.82 -22.19
C VAL A 7 -2.67 -11.90 -23.33
N LYS A 8 -3.62 -11.34 -24.09
CA LYS A 8 -3.33 -10.51 -25.27
C LYS A 8 -2.61 -9.20 -24.91
N ASP A 9 -2.96 -8.58 -23.79
CA ASP A 9 -2.33 -7.32 -23.36
C ASP A 9 -0.92 -7.51 -22.80
N ARG A 10 -0.57 -8.71 -22.33
CA ARG A 10 0.82 -9.07 -21.96
C ARG A 10 1.73 -9.25 -23.18
N VAL A 11 1.20 -9.83 -24.27
CA VAL A 11 1.97 -10.08 -25.51
C VAL A 11 2.29 -8.76 -26.24
N THR A 12 1.48 -7.72 -26.05
CA THR A 12 1.60 -6.46 -26.80
C THR A 12 2.56 -5.46 -26.12
N GLY A 13 3.14 -5.76 -24.95
CA GLY A 13 4.08 -4.87 -24.24
C GLY A 13 3.48 -3.56 -23.71
N LYS A 14 2.18 -3.32 -23.92
CA LYS A 14 1.47 -2.09 -23.53
C LYS A 14 1.55 -1.80 -22.03
N TYR A 15 1.55 -2.84 -21.19
CA TYR A 15 1.71 -2.67 -19.74
C TYR A 15 3.10 -2.17 -19.34
N VAL A 16 4.15 -2.58 -20.04
CA VAL A 16 5.51 -2.12 -19.78
C VAL A 16 5.62 -0.65 -20.15
N GLN A 17 5.08 -0.26 -21.31
CA GLN A 17 5.07 1.15 -21.74
C GLN A 17 4.26 2.05 -20.80
N ILE A 18 3.08 1.61 -20.35
CA ILE A 18 2.23 2.37 -19.40
C ILE A 18 2.94 2.53 -18.05
N ALA A 19 3.57 1.47 -17.55
CA ALA A 19 4.33 1.54 -16.31
C ALA A 19 5.52 2.52 -16.43
N THR A 20 6.26 2.46 -17.54
CA THR A 20 7.37 3.38 -17.80
C THR A 20 6.91 4.83 -17.94
N ASP A 21 5.84 5.10 -18.68
CA ASP A 21 5.29 6.44 -18.85
C ASP A 21 4.84 7.04 -17.50
N ILE A 22 4.20 6.25 -16.62
CA ILE A 22 3.80 6.69 -15.27
C ILE A 22 5.03 7.00 -14.39
N PHE A 23 6.09 6.18 -14.47
CA PHE A 23 7.32 6.40 -13.71
C PHE A 23 8.08 7.66 -14.17
N GLU A 24 8.11 7.94 -15.48
CA GLU A 24 8.73 9.16 -16.03
C GLU A 24 7.92 10.42 -15.72
N GLU A 25 6.58 10.34 -15.76
CA GLU A 25 5.71 11.45 -15.33
C GLU A 25 5.95 11.81 -13.86
N LEU A 26 6.08 10.81 -12.98
CA LEU A 26 6.41 11.03 -11.57
C LEU A 26 7.81 11.62 -11.34
N ARG A 27 8.79 11.28 -12.18
CA ARG A 27 10.16 11.80 -12.09
C ARG A 27 10.27 13.24 -12.60
N SER A 28 9.55 13.57 -13.66
CA SER A 28 9.55 14.90 -14.26
C SER A 28 8.88 15.98 -13.39
N GLU A 29 7.96 15.59 -12.50
CA GLU A 29 7.34 16.51 -11.52
C GLU A 29 8.23 16.76 -10.27
N ASP A 30 9.17 15.85 -9.96
CA ASP A 30 10.08 15.99 -8.80
C ASP A 30 11.26 16.94 -9.10
N VAL A 31 11.68 17.06 -10.37
CA VAL A 31 12.75 17.97 -10.81
C VAL A 31 12.33 19.45 -10.72
N ALA A 32 11.03 19.75 -10.63
CA ALA A 32 10.53 21.12 -10.51
C ALA A 32 10.57 21.68 -9.07
N LYS A 33 11.04 20.91 -8.08
CA LYS A 33 11.14 21.36 -6.68
C LYS A 33 12.40 20.85 -5.97
N GLU A 34 13.56 21.01 -6.59
CA GLU A 34 14.82 21.09 -5.83
C GLU A 34 15.19 22.56 -5.63
N GLU A 35 14.66 23.17 -4.57
CA GLU A 35 15.32 24.30 -3.94
C GLU A 35 15.06 24.24 -2.42
N GLY A 36 16.09 23.86 -1.66
CA GLY A 36 16.16 24.07 -0.21
C GLY A 36 16.39 22.83 0.65
N SER A 37 17.63 22.70 1.15
CA SER A 37 18.11 21.89 2.30
C SER A 37 17.08 21.70 3.44
N ASN A 38 17.08 20.67 4.29
CA ASN A 38 18.21 20.07 4.98
C ASN A 38 17.85 18.70 5.62
N GLU A 39 18.89 18.09 6.14
CA GLU A 39 19.00 16.89 6.97
C GLU A 39 18.14 16.89 8.26
N ASN A 40 17.75 15.69 8.70
CA ASN A 40 17.41 15.32 10.10
C ASN A 40 16.03 15.69 10.69
N ARG A 41 15.11 14.71 10.74
CA ARG A 41 14.73 13.92 11.96
C ARG A 41 13.38 13.22 11.75
N TYR A 42 13.41 11.89 11.76
CA TYR A 42 12.22 11.06 11.96
C TYR A 42 11.90 11.07 13.46
N GLU A 43 10.83 11.75 13.86
CA GLU A 43 10.12 11.46 15.11
C GLU A 43 8.71 11.01 14.75
N PHE A 44 8.46 9.72 15.00
CA PHE A 44 7.15 9.10 15.01
C PHE A 44 6.54 9.42 16.37
N ASP A 45 5.64 10.39 16.44
CA ASP A 45 4.77 10.57 17.59
C ASP A 45 3.38 10.00 17.25
N ALA A 46 3.09 8.87 17.86
CA ALA A 46 1.79 8.23 17.87
C ALA A 46 1.02 8.72 19.09
N SER A 47 0.26 9.80 18.92
CA SER A 47 -0.89 10.09 19.77
C SER A 47 -2.15 10.10 18.91
N LEU A 48 -2.89 8.99 19.00
CA LEU A 48 -4.26 8.89 18.52
C LEU A 48 -5.13 9.70 19.49
N ASP A 49 -5.46 10.94 19.14
CA ASP A 49 -6.45 11.70 19.89
C ASP A 49 -7.85 11.15 19.58
N GLU A 50 -8.53 10.75 20.65
CA GLU A 50 -9.80 10.04 20.69
C GLU A 50 -10.93 11.03 20.38
N MET A 51 -11.39 11.04 19.14
CA MET A 51 -12.54 11.84 18.70
C MET A 51 -13.82 11.40 19.42
N ASN A 52 -14.16 12.10 20.51
CA ASN A 52 -15.43 11.93 21.20
C ASN A 52 -16.55 12.68 20.42
N VAL A 53 -17.34 11.94 19.65
CA VAL A 53 -18.53 12.46 18.96
C VAL A 53 -19.68 12.58 19.96
N SER A 54 -19.85 13.75 20.56
CA SER A 54 -21.07 14.06 21.30
C SER A 54 -22.16 14.52 20.33
N ALA A 55 -23.16 13.67 20.14
CA ALA A 55 -24.35 13.96 19.35
C ALA A 55 -25.19 15.06 20.01
N THR A 56 -25.34 16.21 19.35
CA THR A 56 -26.33 17.22 19.73
C THR A 56 -27.72 16.73 19.35
N GLN A 57 -28.40 16.13 20.33
CA GLN A 57 -29.82 15.79 20.29
C GLN A 57 -30.64 17.09 20.23
N SER A 58 -31.22 17.39 19.07
CA SER A 58 -32.19 18.48 18.94
C SER A 58 -33.49 18.08 19.64
N GLN A 59 -33.75 18.64 20.81
CA GLN A 59 -35.04 18.53 21.47
C GLN A 59 -36.09 19.34 20.68
N LEU A 60 -36.98 18.62 20.01
CA LEU A 60 -38.19 19.17 19.40
C LEU A 60 -39.33 19.16 20.44
N SER A 61 -39.61 20.36 20.95
CA SER A 61 -40.90 20.93 21.44
C SER A 61 -41.81 20.15 22.39
N ASN A 62 -42.07 20.77 23.55
CA ASN A 62 -43.16 20.53 24.50
C ASN A 62 -44.54 20.86 23.88
N PRO A 63 -45.64 20.13 24.18
CA PRO A 63 -46.96 20.38 23.59
C PRO A 63 -47.80 21.27 24.51
N ASN A 64 -48.31 22.42 24.05
CA ASN A 64 -49.50 23.08 24.64
C ASN A 64 -50.08 24.17 23.72
N LYS A 65 -51.20 23.81 23.07
CA LYS A 65 -52.44 24.58 22.83
C LYS A 65 -52.42 26.11 23.03
N VAL A 66 -52.54 26.90 21.95
CA VAL A 66 -53.34 28.15 21.89
C VAL A 66 -53.80 28.36 20.44
N ASP A 67 -55.12 28.31 20.23
CA ASP A 67 -55.80 28.68 18.98
C ASP A 67 -55.60 30.16 18.64
N THR A 68 -55.27 30.50 17.38
CA THR A 68 -55.65 31.79 16.77
C THR A 68 -55.70 31.71 15.25
N THR A 69 -56.58 32.51 14.68
CA THR A 69 -57.28 32.38 13.39
C THR A 69 -56.48 32.83 12.16
N PHE A 70 -56.50 32.02 11.09
CA PHE A 70 -55.87 32.33 9.81
C PHE A 70 -56.74 33.28 8.97
N SER A 71 -56.28 34.52 8.78
CA SER A 71 -56.87 35.52 7.88
C SER A 71 -55.96 35.76 6.68
N LYS A 72 -56.55 35.71 5.47
CA LYS A 72 -55.95 35.83 4.13
C LYS A 72 -55.02 37.06 3.92
N LYS A 73 -54.13 36.88 2.92
CA LYS A 73 -53.49 37.87 2.01
C LYS A 73 -52.24 38.61 2.51
N LYS A 74 -51.08 38.34 1.90
CA LYS A 74 -50.45 39.20 0.87
C LYS A 74 -49.13 38.60 0.36
N LYS A 75 -48.99 38.57 -0.97
CA LYS A 75 -47.75 38.29 -1.70
C LYS A 75 -46.85 39.53 -1.61
N LYS A 76 -45.61 39.40 -1.12
CA LYS A 76 -44.52 40.36 -1.36
C LYS A 76 -43.17 39.66 -1.17
N SER A 77 -42.38 39.57 -2.23
CA SER A 77 -40.97 39.21 -2.17
C SER A 77 -40.18 40.31 -1.47
N PRO A 78 -39.05 39.95 -0.83
CA PRO A 78 -37.82 40.65 -1.15
C PRO A 78 -36.71 39.64 -1.43
N GLU A 79 -36.22 39.74 -2.66
CA GLU A 79 -34.92 39.25 -3.08
C GLU A 79 -33.85 40.03 -2.30
N ALA A 80 -33.15 39.31 -1.42
CA ALA A 80 -31.85 39.68 -0.90
C ALA A 80 -31.03 38.39 -0.96
N SER A 81 -30.42 38.15 -2.12
CA SER A 81 -29.46 37.06 -2.30
C SER A 81 -28.27 37.33 -1.38
N GLU A 82 -28.15 36.57 -0.29
CA GLU A 82 -26.94 36.50 0.53
C GLU A 82 -25.73 36.10 -0.35
N PRO A 83 -24.70 36.95 -0.50
CA PRO A 83 -23.55 36.67 -1.37
C PRO A 83 -22.39 35.99 -0.62
N ASN A 84 -22.66 34.92 0.12
CA ASN A 84 -21.67 34.33 1.03
C ASN A 84 -21.71 32.80 1.17
N SER A 85 -22.69 32.12 0.58
CA SER A 85 -22.77 30.64 0.58
C SER A 85 -21.88 30.01 -0.50
N SER A 86 -21.80 30.61 -1.70
CA SER A 86 -21.10 30.05 -2.85
C SER A 86 -19.58 30.06 -2.72
N THR A 87 -18.99 31.11 -2.13
CA THR A 87 -17.54 31.25 -1.92
C THR A 87 -17.03 30.21 -0.93
N SER A 88 -17.76 30.01 0.18
CA SER A 88 -17.50 28.96 1.17
C SER A 88 -17.54 27.55 0.56
N LEU A 89 -18.49 27.29 -0.34
CA LEU A 89 -18.62 26.00 -1.02
C LEU A 89 -17.45 25.73 -1.99
N ILE A 90 -16.96 26.77 -2.68
CA ILE A 90 -15.76 26.69 -3.54
C ILE A 90 -14.51 26.40 -2.70
N ASP A 91 -14.37 27.06 -1.55
CA ASP A 91 -13.23 26.84 -0.64
C ASP A 91 -13.21 25.42 -0.08
N VAL A 92 -14.37 24.89 0.34
CA VAL A 92 -14.52 23.51 0.79
C VAL A 92 -14.20 22.52 -0.35
N ALA A 93 -14.65 22.81 -1.57
CA ALA A 93 -14.35 21.98 -2.74
C ALA A 93 -12.85 21.97 -3.09
N MET A 94 -12.17 23.12 -2.99
CA MET A 94 -10.72 23.22 -3.18
C MET A 94 -9.96 22.43 -2.10
N LEU A 95 -10.38 22.55 -0.84
CA LEU A 95 -9.78 21.81 0.26
C LEU A 95 -9.93 20.30 0.07
N LEU A 96 -11.13 19.84 -0.32
CA LEU A 96 -11.39 18.44 -0.62
C LEU A 96 -10.53 17.94 -1.78
N ARG A 97 -10.44 18.69 -2.88
CA ARG A 97 -9.57 18.37 -4.02
C ARG A 97 -8.12 18.19 -3.60
N ASN A 98 -7.61 19.11 -2.77
CA ASN A 98 -6.23 19.05 -2.28
C ASN A 98 -6.00 17.84 -1.39
N ASN A 99 -6.92 17.54 -0.47
CA ASN A 99 -6.82 16.37 0.40
C ASN A 99 -6.84 15.06 -0.40
N ILE A 100 -7.73 14.93 -1.39
CA ILE A 100 -7.78 13.75 -2.27
C ILE A 100 -6.47 13.60 -3.05
N ARG A 101 -5.91 14.70 -3.59
CA ARG A 101 -4.61 14.68 -4.27
C ARG A 101 -3.49 14.19 -3.35
N ILE A 102 -3.43 14.71 -2.12
CA ILE A 102 -2.40 14.33 -1.13
C ILE A 102 -2.51 12.86 -0.75
N VAL A 103 -3.73 12.39 -0.44
CA VAL A 103 -3.98 10.98 -0.10
C VAL A 103 -3.62 10.08 -1.29
N GLY A 104 -3.99 10.47 -2.50
CA GLY A 104 -3.63 9.76 -3.73
C GLY A 104 -2.11 9.62 -3.89
N LEU A 105 -1.35 10.70 -3.75
CA LEU A 105 0.12 10.66 -3.83
C LEU A 105 0.76 9.77 -2.75
N LYS A 106 0.28 9.84 -1.52
CA LYS A 106 0.77 8.98 -0.42
C LYS A 106 0.50 7.51 -0.70
N LEU A 107 -0.70 7.17 -1.20
CA LEU A 107 -1.06 5.80 -1.56
C LEU A 107 -0.19 5.29 -2.71
N SER A 108 -0.04 6.07 -3.78
CA SER A 108 0.81 5.69 -4.93
C SER A 108 2.24 5.42 -4.50
N ARG A 109 2.81 6.29 -3.66
CA ARG A 109 4.16 6.10 -3.09
C ARG A 109 4.23 4.85 -2.22
N SER A 110 3.24 4.61 -1.35
CA SER A 110 3.19 3.43 -0.50
C SER A 110 3.18 2.13 -1.31
N ILE A 111 2.35 2.08 -2.36
CA ILE A 111 2.25 0.92 -3.26
C ILE A 111 3.58 0.71 -4.00
N ALA A 112 4.18 1.78 -4.54
CA ALA A 112 5.46 1.69 -5.24
C ALA A 112 6.57 1.16 -4.32
N SER A 113 6.66 1.66 -3.09
CA SER A 113 7.63 1.18 -2.09
C SER A 113 7.41 -0.29 -1.73
N GLU A 114 6.15 -0.71 -1.49
CA GLU A 114 5.84 -2.10 -1.18
C GLU A 114 6.19 -3.03 -2.34
N MET A 115 5.86 -2.64 -3.58
CA MET A 115 6.20 -3.39 -4.78
C MET A 115 7.72 -3.52 -4.93
N PHE A 116 8.46 -2.44 -4.73
CA PHE A 116 9.92 -2.45 -4.79
C PHE A 116 10.54 -3.38 -3.74
N ILE A 117 10.03 -3.38 -2.50
CA ILE A 117 10.49 -4.30 -1.45
C ILE A 117 10.18 -5.76 -1.82
N LYS A 118 8.98 -6.02 -2.34
CA LYS A 118 8.57 -7.37 -2.80
C LYS A 118 9.44 -7.85 -3.96
N GLU A 119 9.73 -6.99 -4.92
CA GLU A 119 10.60 -7.32 -6.06
C GLU A 119 12.03 -7.61 -5.61
N LYS A 120 12.60 -6.72 -4.79
CA LYS A 120 13.95 -6.90 -4.24
C LYS A 120 14.08 -8.17 -3.41
N SER A 121 13.11 -8.44 -2.54
CA SER A 121 13.11 -9.68 -1.74
C SER A 121 12.96 -10.93 -2.62
N SER A 122 12.12 -10.89 -3.67
CA SER A 122 12.01 -11.98 -4.64
C SER A 122 13.34 -12.27 -5.34
N MET A 123 14.04 -11.23 -5.81
CA MET A 123 15.36 -11.35 -6.43
C MET A 123 16.40 -11.97 -5.48
N ILE A 124 16.44 -11.50 -4.23
CA ILE A 124 17.34 -12.04 -3.19
C ILE A 124 17.04 -13.53 -2.93
N ILE A 125 15.76 -13.90 -2.85
CA ILE A 125 15.37 -15.30 -2.62
C ILE A 125 15.84 -16.17 -3.78
N GLN A 126 15.65 -15.74 -5.03
CA GLN A 126 16.12 -16.48 -6.19
C GLN A 126 17.64 -16.66 -6.21
N GLU A 127 18.40 -15.61 -5.92
CA GLU A 127 19.87 -15.66 -5.80
C GLU A 127 20.30 -16.67 -4.72
N LYS A 128 19.65 -16.63 -3.56
CA LYS A 128 19.95 -17.55 -2.46
C LYS A 128 19.56 -18.99 -2.77
N VAL A 129 18.47 -19.24 -3.50
CA VAL A 129 18.10 -20.59 -3.95
C VAL A 129 19.14 -21.15 -4.91
N GLN A 130 19.64 -20.34 -5.84
CA GLN A 130 20.74 -20.75 -6.73
C GLN A 130 22.01 -21.07 -5.94
N THR A 131 22.37 -20.19 -4.99
CA THR A 131 23.51 -20.41 -4.09
C THR A 131 23.35 -21.70 -3.29
N LEU A 132 22.17 -21.94 -2.74
CA LEU A 132 21.85 -23.13 -1.98
C LEU A 132 22.03 -24.40 -2.81
N HIS A 133 21.50 -24.43 -4.03
CA HIS A 133 21.65 -25.56 -4.94
C HIS A 133 23.12 -25.91 -5.17
N VAL A 134 23.96 -24.89 -5.42
CA VAL A 134 25.42 -25.08 -5.57
C VAL A 134 26.04 -25.64 -4.28
N VAL A 135 25.75 -25.04 -3.13
CA VAL A 135 26.33 -25.46 -1.83
C VAL A 135 25.92 -26.88 -1.44
N LEU A 136 24.68 -27.29 -1.70
CA LEU A 136 24.25 -28.68 -1.48
C LEU A 136 25.04 -29.66 -2.37
N GLY A 137 25.41 -29.23 -3.57
CA GLY A 137 26.29 -29.94 -4.50
C GLY A 137 27.68 -30.27 -3.96
N GLU A 138 28.18 -29.44 -3.05
CA GLU A 138 29.51 -29.54 -2.45
C GLU A 138 29.55 -30.40 -1.17
N ILE A 139 28.39 -30.78 -0.62
CA ILE A 139 28.34 -31.58 0.60
C ILE A 139 28.69 -33.04 0.27
N GLU A 140 29.80 -33.51 0.84
CA GLU A 140 30.22 -34.91 0.74
C GLU A 140 29.18 -35.85 1.38
N GLY A 141 28.84 -36.94 0.68
CA GLY A 141 27.91 -37.95 1.17
C GLY A 141 26.42 -37.55 1.12
N LEU A 142 26.09 -36.44 0.44
CA LEU A 142 24.72 -36.05 0.09
C LEU A 142 24.48 -36.38 -1.41
N ILE A 143 23.62 -37.34 -1.69
CA ILE A 143 23.34 -37.81 -3.07
C ILE A 143 22.32 -36.91 -3.78
N ASP A 144 22.22 -37.01 -5.11
CA ASP A 144 21.37 -36.10 -5.90
C ASP A 144 19.88 -36.17 -5.53
N ASP A 145 19.35 -37.36 -5.24
CA ASP A 145 17.95 -37.51 -4.78
C ASP A 145 17.70 -36.77 -3.45
N GLU A 146 18.63 -36.88 -2.50
CA GLU A 146 18.56 -36.15 -1.21
C GLU A 146 18.64 -34.63 -1.42
N ARG A 147 19.39 -34.16 -2.43
CA ARG A 147 19.46 -32.72 -2.76
C ARG A 147 18.13 -32.21 -3.30
N ILE A 148 17.48 -32.99 -4.17
CA ILE A 148 16.14 -32.65 -4.69
C ILE A 148 15.12 -32.65 -3.54
N ASP A 149 15.16 -33.64 -2.65
CA ASP A 149 14.31 -33.67 -1.46
C ASP A 149 14.55 -32.48 -0.54
N ALA A 150 15.81 -32.09 -0.31
CA ALA A 150 16.13 -30.89 0.47
C ALA A 150 15.56 -29.62 -0.17
N LEU A 151 15.67 -29.47 -1.49
CA LEU A 151 15.15 -28.29 -2.21
C LEU A 151 13.63 -28.22 -2.20
N THR A 152 12.94 -29.35 -2.36
CA THR A 152 11.47 -29.41 -2.33
C THR A 152 10.90 -29.14 -0.94
N LYS A 153 11.65 -29.48 0.12
CA LYS A 153 11.24 -29.27 1.51
C LYS A 153 11.42 -27.86 2.02
N ILE A 154 12.25 -27.03 1.38
CA ILE A 154 12.35 -25.61 1.72
C ILE A 154 11.05 -24.95 1.25
N PRO A 155 10.13 -24.59 2.16
CA PRO A 155 8.90 -23.92 1.76
C PRO A 155 9.26 -22.53 1.21
N ASN A 156 8.26 -21.75 0.79
CA ASN A 156 8.40 -20.33 0.45
C ASN A 156 8.88 -19.43 1.62
N HIS A 157 9.61 -19.97 2.60
CA HIS A 157 10.10 -19.30 3.79
C HIS A 157 11.63 -19.09 3.72
N PRO A 158 12.12 -17.90 3.36
CA PRO A 158 13.54 -17.62 3.12
C PRO A 158 14.44 -17.86 4.34
N THR A 159 13.90 -17.84 5.56
CA THR A 159 14.69 -17.99 6.79
C THR A 159 15.37 -19.35 6.91
N GLN A 160 14.75 -20.46 6.46
CA GLN A 160 15.37 -21.79 6.58
C GLN A 160 16.65 -21.89 5.77
N MET A 161 16.61 -21.36 4.55
CA MET A 161 17.77 -21.27 3.66
C MET A 161 18.88 -20.41 4.26
N LEU A 162 18.53 -19.26 4.86
CA LEU A 162 19.52 -18.38 5.50
C LEU A 162 20.17 -19.02 6.73
N ILE A 163 19.41 -19.77 7.54
CA ILE A 163 19.94 -20.53 8.67
C ILE A 163 20.97 -21.55 8.17
N PHE A 164 20.59 -22.36 7.18
CA PHE A 164 21.48 -23.38 6.61
C PHE A 164 22.78 -22.77 6.06
N LEU A 165 22.70 -21.70 5.27
CA LEU A 165 23.88 -21.05 4.67
C LEU A 165 24.83 -20.48 5.73
N SER A 166 24.32 -20.15 6.92
CA SER A 166 25.10 -19.64 8.05
C SER A 166 25.78 -20.73 8.88
N LEU A 167 25.46 -22.01 8.66
CA LEU A 167 26.06 -23.12 9.41
C LEU A 167 27.51 -23.41 8.97
N PRO A 168 28.40 -23.82 9.91
CA PRO A 168 29.71 -24.37 9.59
C PRO A 168 29.57 -25.60 8.68
N HIS A 169 30.53 -25.79 7.77
CA HIS A 169 30.51 -26.88 6.79
C HIS A 169 30.29 -28.26 7.44
N SER A 170 30.96 -28.53 8.57
CA SER A 170 30.84 -29.79 9.32
C SER A 170 29.44 -30.11 9.84
N MET A 171 28.56 -29.11 9.98
CA MET A 171 27.20 -29.28 10.48
C MET A 171 26.15 -29.38 9.36
N ARG A 172 26.50 -29.02 8.12
CA ARG A 172 25.55 -28.91 7.01
C ARG A 172 24.91 -30.25 6.63
N LEU A 173 25.70 -31.33 6.54
CA LEU A 173 25.18 -32.67 6.20
C LEU A 173 24.19 -33.19 7.25
N ALA A 174 24.54 -33.09 8.54
CA ALA A 174 23.67 -33.53 9.63
C ALA A 174 22.37 -32.73 9.68
N TRP A 175 22.44 -31.41 9.45
CA TRP A 175 21.27 -30.55 9.36
C TRP A 175 20.38 -30.95 8.17
N VAL A 176 20.95 -31.13 6.98
CA VAL A 176 20.21 -31.50 5.77
C VAL A 176 19.53 -32.85 5.92
N ARG A 177 20.22 -33.87 6.45
CA ARG A 177 19.60 -35.18 6.71
C ARG A 177 18.42 -35.08 7.67
N LYS A 178 18.55 -34.27 8.73
CA LYS A 178 17.45 -34.03 9.67
C LYS A 178 16.30 -33.28 8.99
N PHE A 179 16.60 -32.29 8.16
CA PHE A 179 15.64 -31.51 7.41
C PHE A 179 14.85 -32.37 6.40
N ILE A 180 15.56 -33.22 5.64
CA ILE A 180 14.97 -34.21 4.73
C ILE A 180 14.17 -35.26 5.49
N SER A 181 14.59 -35.64 6.70
CA SER A 181 13.85 -36.63 7.51
C SER A 181 12.63 -36.04 8.24
N SER A 182 12.58 -34.72 8.42
CA SER A 182 11.42 -34.04 9.00
C SER A 182 10.34 -33.81 7.94
N HIS A 183 9.25 -34.59 8.03
CA HIS A 183 8.08 -34.71 7.15
C HIS A 183 8.29 -35.44 5.83
#